data_AF-A0A9Q1K2I1-F1
#
_entry.id   AF-A0A9Q1K2I1-F1
#
_cell.length_a   1.000
_cell.length_b   1.000
_cell.length_c   1.000
_cell.angle_alpha   90.00
_cell.angle_beta   90.00
_cell.angle_gamma   90.00
#
_symmetry.space_group_name_H-M   'P 1'
#
loop_
_entity.id
_entity.type
_entity.pdbx_description
1 polymer ?
#
loop_
_entity_poly.entity_id
_entity_poly.type
_entity_poly.pdbx_seq_one_letter_code
_entity_poly.pdbx_strand_id
1 'polypeptide(L)'
;MVALLETKVKKENIEGRANQLTVMSTTNQVVHCKATQSIQGPWCVMGDFNSVLHPRERIWEGGEDIHHVEIRDFSQCLRVCDLQEVRSTGAFVTWTNKTVWSKIDRVVANSIWHMDMGYTHVQHLTEGLFDHTPLKINFPHCQSRKSIFRFCEMWTFDPIFKGLVAQHCSP
;
A
#
# COMPACT_ATOMS: atom_id res chain seq x y z
N MET A 1 16.27 24.80 8.65
CA MET A 1 17.33 23.91 9.14
C MET A 1 16.68 22.88 10.05
N VAL A 2 17.16 21.63 10.01
CA VAL A 2 16.78 20.50 10.89
C VAL A 2 15.44 19.83 10.50
N ALA A 3 15.31 18.50 10.37
CA ALA A 3 16.23 17.38 10.60
C ALA A 3 16.19 16.41 9.41
N LEU A 4 17.39 16.06 8.90
CA LEU A 4 17.64 14.71 8.41
C LEU A 4 17.88 13.85 9.63
N LEU A 5 17.15 12.73 9.76
CA LEU A 5 17.66 11.41 10.15
C LEU A 5 16.48 10.42 10.16
N GLU A 6 16.70 9.30 9.46
CA GLU A 6 15.93 8.05 9.44
C GLU A 6 14.51 8.08 8.84
N THR A 7 14.37 7.41 7.68
CA THR A 7 13.18 7.30 6.81
C THR A 7 12.77 8.60 6.10
N LYS A 8 13.47 8.91 4.99
CA LYS A 8 13.18 10.06 4.12
C LYS A 8 11.87 9.89 3.35
N VAL A 9 10.75 10.21 4.01
CA VAL A 9 9.50 10.54 3.35
C VAL A 9 9.51 12.03 3.04
N LYS A 10 9.56 12.39 1.75
CA LYS A 10 9.32 13.78 1.35
C LYS A 10 7.82 14.08 1.46
N LYS A 11 7.40 14.71 2.56
CA LYS A 11 6.10 15.41 2.63
C LYS A 11 6.21 16.72 1.84
N GLU A 12 6.13 16.65 0.52
CA GLU A 12 5.87 17.83 -0.30
C GLU A 12 4.34 18.02 -0.40
N ASN A 13 3.84 19.00 0.37
CA ASN A 13 2.52 19.63 0.27
C ASN A 13 1.27 18.70 0.24
N ILE A 14 0.77 18.29 1.42
CA ILE A 14 -0.53 17.61 1.60
C ILE A 14 -1.59 18.62 2.09
N GLU A 15 -1.54 19.88 1.67
CA GLU A 15 -2.56 20.87 2.02
C GLU A 15 -3.80 20.67 1.13
N GLY A 16 -4.78 19.94 1.64
CA GLY A 16 -6.10 19.83 0.99
C GLY A 16 -6.96 18.63 1.41
N ARG A 17 -6.35 17.56 1.93
CA ARG A 17 -7.06 16.37 2.49
C ARG A 17 -6.43 15.81 3.77
N ALA A 18 -5.49 16.53 4.39
CA ALA A 18 -4.67 16.09 5.52
C ALA A 18 -5.44 15.68 6.79
N ASN A 19 -6.72 16.00 6.92
CA ASN A 19 -7.50 15.70 8.13
C ASN A 19 -7.91 14.22 8.27
N GLN A 20 -7.54 13.34 7.33
CA GLN A 20 -7.83 11.89 7.41
C GLN A 20 -6.57 11.01 7.31
N LEU A 21 -5.38 11.59 7.16
CA LEU A 21 -4.17 10.84 6.84
C LEU A 21 -3.35 10.51 8.11
N THR A 22 -3.64 9.37 8.75
CA THR A 22 -2.76 8.86 9.80
C THR A 22 -1.65 8.05 9.15
N VAL A 23 -0.42 8.59 9.13
CA VAL A 23 0.78 7.85 8.73
C VAL A 23 1.47 7.37 9.99
N MET A 24 1.42 6.06 10.23
CA MET A 24 2.27 5.45 11.25
C MET A 24 3.59 5.05 10.61
N SER A 25 4.70 5.50 11.21
CA SER A 25 6.04 5.00 10.91
C SER A 25 6.43 4.06 12.04
N THR A 26 6.84 2.84 11.70
CA THR A 26 7.34 1.85 12.67
C THR A 26 8.77 1.49 12.28
N THR A 27 9.71 1.70 13.19
CA THR A 27 11.01 1.03 13.17
C THR A 27 10.91 -0.20 14.06
N ASN A 28 11.19 -1.37 13.48
CA ASN A 28 11.07 -2.71 14.03
C ASN A 28 9.66 -3.35 14.05
N GLN A 29 9.70 -4.65 13.74
CA GLN A 29 8.59 -5.52 13.41
C GLN A 29 7.43 -5.43 14.38
N VAL A 30 6.25 -5.71 13.80
CA VAL A 30 4.92 -5.67 14.40
C VAL A 30 4.32 -4.27 14.38
N VAL A 31 3.68 -3.95 13.25
CA VAL A 31 2.50 -3.07 13.29
C VAL A 31 1.61 -3.66 14.37
N HIS A 32 1.54 -3.02 15.54
CA HIS A 32 0.68 -3.47 16.61
C HIS A 32 -0.76 -3.42 16.07
N CYS A 33 -1.26 -4.57 15.62
CA CYS A 33 -2.59 -4.78 15.07
C CYS A 33 -3.71 -4.33 16.02
N LYS A 34 -3.39 -4.11 17.30
CA LYS A 34 -4.29 -3.52 18.29
C LYS A 34 -4.54 -2.01 18.11
N ALA A 35 -3.63 -1.27 17.48
CA ALA A 35 -3.77 0.18 17.30
C ALA A 35 -4.73 0.57 16.14
N THR A 36 -5.09 -0.38 15.28
CA THR A 36 -5.78 -0.10 14.01
C THR A 36 -7.30 -0.27 14.12
N GLN A 37 -7.81 -0.98 15.14
CA GLN A 37 -9.24 -1.20 15.34
C GLN A 37 -10.03 0.07 15.70
N SER A 38 -9.34 1.13 16.13
CA SER A 38 -9.96 2.42 16.48
C SER A 38 -9.95 3.45 15.36
N ILE A 39 -9.24 3.19 14.24
CA ILE A 39 -9.13 4.17 13.14
C ILE A 39 -10.29 3.97 12.17
N GLN A 40 -11.16 4.96 12.09
CA GLN A 40 -12.27 5.00 11.14
C GLN A 40 -11.86 5.81 9.91
N GLY A 41 -12.00 5.23 8.70
CA GLY A 41 -11.69 5.89 7.43
C GLY A 41 -10.44 5.38 6.71
N PRO A 42 -9.99 6.05 5.63
CA PRO A 42 -8.81 5.65 4.86
C PRO A 42 -7.51 5.96 5.61
N TRP A 43 -6.63 4.98 5.80
CA TRP A 43 -5.32 5.17 6.44
C TRP A 43 -4.25 4.26 5.84
N CYS A 44 -2.97 4.62 6.05
CA CYS A 44 -1.84 3.84 5.59
C CYS A 44 -0.66 3.88 6.58
N VAL A 45 0.17 2.85 6.53
CA VAL A 45 1.45 2.74 7.23
C VAL A 45 2.55 2.83 6.18
N MET A 46 3.56 3.64 6.45
CA MET A 46 4.72 3.79 5.58
C MET A 46 5.98 3.69 6.44
N GLY A 47 6.95 2.92 5.98
CA GLY A 47 8.24 2.85 6.65
C GLY A 47 9.03 1.62 6.26
N ASP A 48 10.09 1.40 7.04
CA ASP A 48 10.94 0.23 6.98
C ASP A 48 10.35 -0.89 7.84
N PHE A 49 9.87 -1.95 7.19
CA PHE A 49 9.29 -3.12 7.87
C PHE A 49 10.34 -4.16 8.26
N ASN A 50 11.60 -4.00 7.82
CA ASN A 50 12.67 -4.99 7.94
C ASN A 50 12.26 -6.42 7.51
N SER A 51 11.25 -6.53 6.64
CA SER A 51 10.59 -7.80 6.28
C SER A 51 10.21 -7.81 4.81
N VAL A 52 10.43 -8.95 4.14
CA VAL A 52 10.03 -9.17 2.74
C VAL A 52 8.68 -9.90 2.66
N LEU A 53 7.90 -9.64 1.62
CA LEU A 53 6.61 -10.32 1.35
C LEU A 53 6.75 -11.52 0.43
N HIS A 54 7.80 -11.52 -0.40
CA HIS A 54 8.07 -12.60 -1.34
C HIS A 54 9.55 -13.00 -1.29
N PRO A 55 9.89 -14.28 -1.51
CA PRO A 55 11.29 -14.72 -1.51
C PRO A 55 12.16 -13.96 -2.53
N ARG A 56 11.57 -13.58 -3.68
CA ARG A 56 12.28 -12.83 -4.73
C ARG A 56 12.65 -11.39 -4.35
N GLU A 57 12.10 -10.88 -3.25
CA GLU A 57 12.35 -9.52 -2.79
C GLU A 57 13.60 -9.40 -1.93
N ARG A 58 14.33 -10.50 -1.71
CA ARG A 58 15.69 -10.46 -1.18
C ARG A 58 16.64 -11.25 -2.08
N ILE A 59 17.74 -10.59 -2.40
CA ILE A 59 18.79 -11.08 -3.29
C ILE A 59 20.07 -11.07 -2.47
N TRP A 60 20.74 -12.21 -2.38
CA TRP A 60 22.04 -12.34 -1.72
C TRP A 60 23.06 -12.91 -2.70
N GLU A 61 24.26 -12.33 -2.71
CA GLU A 61 25.34 -12.74 -3.63
C GLU A 61 25.83 -14.18 -3.38
N GLY A 62 25.58 -14.74 -2.18
CA GLY A 62 26.04 -16.09 -1.79
C GLY A 62 25.01 -17.23 -1.90
N GLY A 63 23.76 -16.98 -2.30
CA GLY A 63 22.81 -18.04 -2.70
C GLY A 63 21.98 -18.80 -1.64
N GLU A 64 21.99 -18.44 -0.36
CA GLU A 64 21.02 -18.91 0.64
C GLU A 64 19.62 -18.31 0.45
N ASP A 65 18.62 -19.18 0.58
CA ASP A 65 17.20 -18.84 0.53
C ASP A 65 16.72 -18.19 1.84
N ILE A 66 15.79 -17.24 1.73
CA ILE A 66 15.12 -16.63 2.89
C ILE A 66 14.32 -17.69 3.65
N HIS A 67 14.41 -17.67 4.98
CA HIS A 67 13.53 -18.49 5.82
C HIS A 67 12.05 -18.15 5.58
N HIS A 68 11.30 -19.10 5.04
CA HIS A 68 9.86 -18.98 4.73
C HIS A 68 9.00 -18.52 5.93
N VAL A 69 9.49 -18.67 7.16
CA VAL A 69 8.79 -18.29 8.38
C VAL A 69 8.59 -16.77 8.48
N GLU A 70 9.63 -15.97 8.21
CA GLU A 70 9.54 -14.50 8.31
C GLU A 70 8.52 -13.92 7.34
N ILE A 71 8.51 -14.43 6.10
CA ILE A 71 7.56 -14.04 5.05
C ILE A 71 6.13 -14.34 5.49
N ARG A 72 5.91 -15.52 6.08
CA ARG A 72 4.59 -15.95 6.53
C ARG A 72 4.05 -15.02 7.59
N ASP A 73 4.87 -14.65 8.56
CA ASP A 73 4.45 -13.86 9.71
C ASP A 73 4.10 -12.42 9.30
N PHE A 74 4.91 -11.80 8.42
CA PHE A 74 4.58 -10.47 7.90
C PHE A 74 3.33 -10.49 7.02
N SER A 75 3.21 -11.47 6.13
CA SER A 75 2.02 -11.65 5.29
C SER A 75 0.76 -11.89 6.12
N GLN A 76 0.86 -12.66 7.20
CA GLN A 76 -0.23 -12.87 8.14
C GLN A 76 -0.60 -11.59 8.91
N CYS A 77 0.39 -10.81 9.33
CA CYS A 77 0.16 -9.51 9.97
C CYS A 77 -0.66 -8.58 9.07
N LEU A 78 -0.29 -8.45 7.79
CA LEU A 78 -1.03 -7.62 6.84
C LEU A 78 -2.47 -8.13 6.65
N ARG A 79 -2.67 -9.45 6.52
CA ARG A 79 -4.00 -10.05 6.43
C ARG A 79 -4.87 -9.77 7.66
N VAL A 80 -4.32 -9.95 8.86
CA VAL A 80 -5.05 -9.71 10.13
C VAL A 80 -5.42 -8.24 10.30
N CYS A 81 -4.59 -7.32 9.77
CA CYS A 81 -4.82 -5.88 9.86
C CYS A 81 -5.69 -5.32 8.72
N ASP A 82 -6.16 -6.15 7.77
CA ASP A 82 -6.79 -5.71 6.52
C ASP A 82 -5.94 -4.67 5.76
N LEU A 83 -4.63 -4.92 5.68
CA LEU A 83 -3.66 -4.05 5.02
C LEU A 83 -3.17 -4.67 3.72
N GLN A 84 -3.06 -3.84 2.69
CA GLN A 84 -2.56 -4.22 1.37
C GLN A 84 -1.49 -3.23 0.91
N GLU A 85 -0.49 -3.72 0.16
CA GLU A 85 0.57 -2.85 -0.37
C GLU A 85 -0.01 -1.88 -1.42
N VAL A 86 0.31 -0.60 -1.26
CA VAL A 86 -0.04 0.44 -2.25
C VAL A 86 0.86 0.26 -3.46
N ARG A 87 0.28 0.33 -4.67
CA ARG A 87 1.01 0.15 -5.93
C ARG A 87 2.23 1.07 -5.98
N SER A 88 3.38 0.52 -6.35
CA SER A 88 4.65 1.24 -6.40
C SER A 88 5.34 1.19 -7.77
N THR A 89 6.09 2.23 -8.11
CA THR A 89 6.99 2.30 -9.28
C THR A 89 8.41 2.65 -8.85
N GLY A 90 9.39 2.54 -9.76
CA GLY A 90 10.80 2.86 -9.50
C GLY A 90 11.64 1.64 -9.15
N ALA A 91 12.63 1.82 -8.27
CA ALA A 91 13.51 0.75 -7.82
C ALA A 91 12.72 -0.40 -7.18
N PHE A 92 13.07 -1.64 -7.51
CA PHE A 92 12.47 -2.83 -6.91
C PHE A 92 13.05 -3.12 -5.52
N VAL A 93 14.35 -2.89 -5.36
CA VAL A 93 15.07 -2.98 -4.08
C VAL A 93 14.97 -1.64 -3.37
N THR A 94 14.78 -1.70 -2.05
CA THR A 94 14.69 -0.49 -1.21
C THR A 94 15.77 -0.39 -0.17
N TRP A 95 16.53 -1.46 0.05
CA TRP A 95 17.67 -1.47 0.95
C TRP A 95 18.82 -2.32 0.45
N THR A 96 20.07 -1.89 0.70
CA THR A 96 21.26 -2.71 0.50
C THR A 96 22.39 -2.43 1.48
N ASN A 97 23.05 -3.48 1.95
CA ASN A 97 24.35 -3.40 2.64
C ASN A 97 25.54 -3.73 1.71
N LYS A 98 25.35 -3.69 0.39
CA LYS A 98 26.28 -4.10 -0.69
C LYS A 98 26.49 -5.59 -0.89
N THR A 99 25.97 -6.44 -0.01
CA THR A 99 26.03 -7.91 -0.14
C THR A 99 24.64 -8.54 -0.26
N VAL A 100 23.66 -7.90 0.39
CA VAL A 100 22.25 -8.23 0.37
C VAL A 100 21.49 -7.02 -0.19
N TRP A 101 20.54 -7.29 -1.06
CA TRP A 101 19.57 -6.32 -1.56
C TRP A 101 18.19 -6.79 -1.15
N SER A 102 17.37 -5.93 -0.55
CA SER A 102 16.03 -6.29 -0.07
C SER A 102 14.99 -5.22 -0.36
N LYS A 103 13.73 -5.62 -0.53
CA LYS A 103 12.58 -4.71 -0.51
C LYS A 103 11.92 -4.75 0.88
N ILE A 104 12.26 -3.79 1.73
CA ILE A 104 11.79 -3.72 3.13
C ILE A 104 11.05 -2.41 3.45
N ASP A 105 11.36 -1.32 2.74
CA ASP A 105 10.56 -0.09 2.78
C ASP A 105 9.28 -0.22 1.96
N ARG A 106 8.11 0.03 2.55
CA ARG A 106 6.80 -0.09 1.87
C ARG A 106 5.79 0.96 2.34
N VAL A 107 4.70 1.04 1.59
CA VAL A 107 3.45 1.67 2.02
C VAL A 107 2.35 0.62 1.95
N VAL A 108 1.68 0.38 3.07
CA VAL A 108 0.51 -0.51 3.14
C VAL A 108 -0.69 0.29 3.62
N ALA A 109 -1.87 0.04 3.07
CA ALA A 109 -3.07 0.80 3.37
C ALA A 109 -4.28 -0.12 3.57
N ASN A 110 -5.28 0.38 4.29
CA ASN A 110 -6.51 -0.38 4.51
C ASN A 110 -7.39 -0.40 3.25
N SER A 111 -8.38 -1.30 3.23
CA SER A 111 -9.33 -1.42 2.12
C SER A 111 -10.04 -0.09 1.76
N ILE A 112 -10.41 0.70 2.77
CA ILE A 112 -11.07 2.02 2.57
C ILE A 112 -10.15 2.98 1.80
N TRP A 113 -8.84 2.99 2.08
CA TRP A 113 -7.88 3.79 1.30
C TRP A 113 -7.88 3.40 -0.18
N HIS A 114 -7.93 2.11 -0.50
CA HIS A 114 -7.96 1.67 -1.90
C HIS A 114 -9.25 2.08 -2.62
N MET A 115 -10.36 2.22 -1.89
CA MET A 115 -11.62 2.72 -2.42
C MET A 115 -11.58 4.24 -2.66
N ASP A 116 -11.16 5.01 -1.65
CA ASP A 116 -11.24 6.48 -1.68
C ASP A 116 -10.06 7.13 -2.43
N MET A 117 -8.91 6.47 -2.41
CA MET A 117 -7.63 6.98 -2.89
C MET A 117 -7.01 6.04 -3.94
N GLY A 118 -7.84 5.34 -4.73
CA GLY A 118 -7.41 4.26 -5.64
C GLY A 118 -6.41 4.63 -6.75
N TYR A 119 -6.20 5.92 -7.02
CA TYR A 119 -5.18 6.42 -7.96
C TYR A 119 -3.84 6.73 -7.29
N THR A 120 -3.76 6.62 -5.97
CA THR A 120 -2.52 6.81 -5.23
C THR A 120 -1.51 5.75 -5.63
N HIS A 121 -0.26 6.17 -5.80
CA HIS A 121 0.85 5.26 -6.01
C HIS A 121 2.09 5.76 -5.28
N VAL A 122 2.98 4.82 -4.98
CA VAL A 122 4.27 5.07 -4.37
C VAL A 122 5.32 5.13 -5.47
N GLN A 123 6.25 6.06 -5.37
CA GLN A 123 7.43 6.12 -6.20
C GLN A 123 8.66 5.89 -5.31
N HIS A 124 9.40 4.82 -5.60
CA HIS A 124 10.75 4.61 -5.09
C HIS A 124 11.66 5.55 -5.88
N LEU A 125 12.26 6.52 -5.18
CA LEU A 125 13.18 7.47 -5.79
C LEU A 125 14.51 6.78 -6.11
N THR A 126 15.37 7.39 -6.93
CA THR A 126 16.69 6.81 -7.20
C THR A 126 17.52 6.78 -5.91
N GLU A 127 18.25 5.68 -5.70
CA GLU A 127 19.22 5.53 -4.62
C GLU A 127 20.23 6.70 -4.65
N GLY A 128 20.39 7.33 -3.49
CA GLY A 128 21.48 8.29 -3.25
C GLY A 128 22.70 7.57 -2.70
N LEU A 129 23.50 8.26 -1.88
CA LEU A 129 24.59 7.64 -1.10
C LEU A 129 24.09 6.84 0.12
N PHE A 130 22.80 6.52 0.18
CA PHE A 130 22.16 5.87 1.33
C PHE A 130 21.91 4.40 1.01
N ASP A 131 21.97 3.58 2.05
CA ASP A 131 21.59 2.17 2.01
C ASP A 131 20.09 1.96 1.81
N HIS A 132 19.25 2.96 2.13
CA HIS A 132 17.80 2.96 1.84
C HIS A 132 17.41 3.84 0.64
N THR A 133 16.38 3.38 -0.07
CA THR A 133 15.71 4.07 -1.17
C THR A 133 14.53 4.89 -0.64
N PRO A 134 14.53 6.23 -0.82
CA PRO A 134 13.43 7.07 -0.36
C PRO A 134 12.08 6.76 -1.03
N LEU A 135 10.99 6.83 -0.26
CA LEU A 135 9.62 6.66 -0.73
C LEU A 135 8.91 8.01 -0.90
N LYS A 136 8.20 8.18 -2.02
CA LYS A 136 7.28 9.30 -2.26
C LYS A 136 5.89 8.77 -2.55
N ILE A 137 4.87 9.17 -1.79
CA ILE A 137 3.46 8.93 -2.16
C ILE A 137 3.01 10.05 -3.09
N ASN A 138 2.44 9.68 -4.23
CA ASN A 138 1.81 10.59 -5.17
C ASN A 138 0.29 10.45 -5.07
N PHE A 139 -0.40 11.58 -4.91
CA PHE A 139 -1.85 11.69 -4.92
C PHE A 139 -2.28 12.39 -6.22
N PRO A 140 -2.24 11.70 -7.37
CA PRO A 140 -2.65 12.32 -8.62
C PRO A 140 -4.10 12.78 -8.51
N HIS A 141 -4.38 14.00 -8.95
CA HIS A 141 -5.73 14.50 -9.05
C HIS A 141 -6.45 13.71 -10.14
N CYS A 142 -7.28 12.74 -9.74
CA CYS A 142 -8.24 12.18 -10.66
C CYS A 142 -9.44 13.13 -10.68
N GLN A 143 -9.66 13.80 -11.81
CA GLN A 143 -11.00 14.28 -12.10
C GLN A 143 -11.88 13.04 -12.07
N SER A 144 -12.71 12.90 -11.03
CA SER A 144 -13.72 11.86 -10.93
C SER A 144 -14.38 11.74 -12.29
N ARG A 145 -14.03 10.70 -13.07
CA ARG A 145 -14.81 10.37 -14.25
C ARG A 145 -16.19 10.11 -13.67
N LYS A 146 -17.16 10.96 -14.01
CA LYS A 146 -18.56 10.72 -13.64
C LYS A 146 -18.81 9.25 -13.94
N SER A 147 -19.10 8.46 -12.91
CA SER A 147 -19.38 7.05 -13.11
C SER A 147 -20.57 6.99 -14.05
N ILE A 148 -20.29 6.65 -15.31
CA ILE A 148 -21.36 6.43 -16.28
C ILE A 148 -21.87 5.05 -15.92
N PHE A 149 -23.12 4.97 -15.49
CA PHE A 149 -23.80 3.70 -15.39
C PHE A 149 -23.73 3.01 -16.76
N ARG A 150 -22.97 1.92 -16.85
CA ARG A 150 -22.86 1.11 -18.06
C ARG A 150 -23.70 -0.14 -17.83
N PHE A 151 -24.84 -0.17 -18.51
CA PHE A 151 -25.67 -1.36 -18.56
C PHE A 151 -25.18 -2.27 -19.70
N CYS A 152 -24.81 -3.49 -19.38
CA CYS A 152 -24.54 -4.51 -20.40
C CYS A 152 -25.85 -5.19 -20.78
N GLU A 153 -26.29 -5.04 -22.03
CA GLU A 153 -27.51 -5.69 -22.55
C GLU A 153 -27.52 -7.21 -22.32
N MET A 154 -26.34 -7.84 -22.29
CA MET A 154 -26.16 -9.25 -21.94
C MET A 154 -26.91 -9.65 -20.66
N TRP A 155 -26.98 -8.76 -19.66
CA TRP A 155 -27.66 -9.04 -18.40
C TRP A 155 -29.17 -9.21 -18.55
N THR A 156 -29.78 -8.69 -19.62
CA THR A 156 -31.22 -8.89 -19.90
C THR A 156 -31.57 -10.32 -20.33
N PHE A 157 -30.59 -11.06 -20.84
CA PHE A 157 -30.77 -12.45 -21.27
C PHE A 157 -30.71 -13.44 -20.10
N ASP A 158 -30.27 -13.00 -18.92
CA ASP A 158 -30.31 -13.85 -17.73
C ASP A 158 -31.78 -14.10 -17.33
N PRO A 159 -32.21 -15.37 -17.13
CA PRO A 159 -33.59 -15.70 -16.79
C PRO A 159 -34.12 -15.00 -15.53
N ILE A 160 -33.23 -14.62 -14.61
CA ILE A 160 -33.55 -14.04 -13.30
C ILE A 160 -33.66 -12.51 -13.39
N PHE A 161 -33.10 -11.89 -14.43
CA PHE A 161 -33.02 -10.43 -14.57
C PHE A 161 -34.37 -9.73 -14.40
N LYS A 162 -35.42 -10.20 -15.09
CA LYS A 162 -36.76 -9.62 -15.00
C LYS A 162 -37.34 -9.69 -13.58
N GLY A 163 -37.07 -10.78 -12.86
CA GLY A 163 -37.51 -10.96 -11.48
C GLY A 163 -36.80 -10.01 -10.52
N LEU A 164 -35.48 -9.83 -10.69
CA LEU A 164 -34.68 -8.90 -9.87
C LEU A 164 -35.12 -7.45 -10.04
N VAL A 165 -35.36 -7.01 -11.27
CA VAL A 165 -35.82 -5.65 -11.57
C VAL A 165 -37.20 -5.40 -10.97
N ALA A 166 -38.14 -6.34 -11.09
CA ALA A 166 -39.46 -6.19 -10.49
C ALA A 166 -39.41 -6.08 -8.95
N GLN A 167 -38.52 -6.84 -8.30
CA GLN A 167 -38.38 -6.83 -6.84
C GLN A 167 -37.72 -5.56 -6.29
N HIS A 168 -36.76 -4.98 -7.01
CA HIS A 168 -35.92 -3.89 -6.48
C HIS A 168 -36.20 -2.52 -7.12
N CYS A 169 -36.91 -2.49 -8.25
CA CYS A 169 -37.16 -1.25 -9.01
C CYS A 169 -38.65 -0.99 -9.24
N SER A 170 -39.54 -1.56 -8.42
CA SER A 170 -40.95 -1.12 -8.40
C SER A 170 -41.06 0.34 -7.94
N PRO A 171 -41.97 1.15 -8.52
CA PRO A 171 -42.17 2.56 -8.19
C PRO A 171 -42.65 2.80 -6.76
#